data_AF-A0A521F9K6-F1
#
_entry.id   AF-A0A521F9K6-F1
#
_cell.length_a   1.000
_cell.length_b   1.000
_cell.length_c   1.000
_cell.angle_alpha   90.00
_cell.angle_beta   90.00
_cell.angle_gamma   90.00
#
_symmetry.space_group_name_H-M   'P 1'
#
loop_
_entity.id
_entity.type
_entity.pdbx_description
1 polymer ?
#
loop_
_entity_poly.entity_id
_entity_poly.type
_entity_poly.pdbx_seq_one_letter_code
_entity_poly.pdbx_strand_id
1 'polypeptide(L)'
;MDTINHTLSIGTPKSGMDLFCNIRLDGKHLMRLHSESFVGGFLRDVHGMMHGGRTERLISPLEQYVPDYTITSVHIVDGAVEIYRSYLRNVFSGSHSGNPNGDQPVWVHIWGCQSVPELNGTWEVESAHTNNDYVRLIGVPTTIDPTAYVADDATCISKTYKNIASTQRYCMPFRKVYPTVGAGIRPISISDVGLHNPIDALLSRGSVSVSGVVTDQEKSIFTISAPFTNATGGDITIREMGLVTYIDVSRYALKTIANLHARDILQSTINLPDSKTLTLDYECRFELENFNQDTDLNGTNGGFLAEFAKALRRQAVETTHTGWARMLMCIGGGGTSMSSLNADASTSDKGWKLGLRLGQSNKFVSMTDTDLSPDASPETPYNLGGITHGTEDGQLLHHGMMIDDQVSIDEINNEAYFNLSRVFENRGATDITVKEIGLYAKNDDSTNRFLPKLIARKALAPADQFTIMAGQIRKVNYKIKMVA
;
A
#
# COMPACT_ATOMS: atom_id res chain seq x y z
N MET A 1 -18.98 16.39 -21.22
CA MET A 1 -19.29 16.12 -19.80
C MET A 1 -18.18 16.71 -18.99
N ASP A 2 -18.50 17.70 -18.16
CA ASP A 2 -17.49 18.39 -17.37
C ASP A 2 -17.00 17.50 -16.24
N THR A 3 -15.70 17.61 -15.95
CA THR A 3 -15.00 16.73 -15.00
C THR A 3 -14.37 17.56 -13.90
N ILE A 4 -14.66 17.19 -12.65
CA ILE A 4 -14.05 17.75 -11.45
C ILE A 4 -12.96 16.78 -10.97
N ASN A 5 -11.77 17.28 -10.59
CA ASN A 5 -10.65 16.46 -10.15
C ASN A 5 -10.20 16.86 -8.75
N HIS A 6 -10.00 15.87 -7.89
CA HIS A 6 -9.39 16.04 -6.58
C HIS A 6 -8.30 15.02 -6.35
N THR A 7 -7.32 15.36 -5.52
CA THR A 7 -6.21 14.48 -5.17
C THR A 7 -6.21 14.20 -3.67
N LEU A 8 -6.01 12.94 -3.29
CA LEU A 8 -5.55 12.55 -1.97
C LEU A 8 -4.09 12.13 -2.05
N SER A 9 -3.27 12.71 -1.19
CA SER A 9 -1.83 12.46 -1.21
C SER A 9 -1.41 11.44 -0.15
N ILE A 10 -0.40 10.65 -0.48
CA ILE A 10 0.32 9.71 0.38
C ILE A 10 1.81 10.05 0.24
N GLY A 11 2.55 10.10 1.35
CA GLY A 11 3.94 10.56 1.37
C GLY A 11 4.06 12.09 1.31
N THR A 12 2.99 12.84 1.65
CA THR A 12 3.04 14.30 1.70
C THR A 12 2.69 14.79 3.10
N PRO A 13 3.65 15.39 3.84
CA PRO A 13 3.41 15.90 5.18
C PRO A 13 2.24 16.87 5.25
N LYS A 14 1.41 16.73 6.29
CA LYS A 14 0.25 17.61 6.55
C LYS A 14 -0.79 17.65 5.43
N SER A 15 -0.81 16.69 4.52
CA SER A 15 -1.70 16.68 3.35
C SER A 15 -2.16 15.28 2.98
N GLY A 16 -2.43 14.41 3.96
CA GLY A 16 -2.90 13.04 3.72
C GLY A 16 -2.23 12.03 4.65
N MET A 17 -1.64 10.98 4.08
CA MET A 17 -0.92 9.95 4.84
C MET A 17 0.59 10.20 4.78
N ASP A 18 1.25 10.03 5.91
CA ASP A 18 2.68 10.21 6.08
C ASP A 18 3.28 9.13 7.00
N LEU A 19 4.61 9.00 6.99
CA LEU A 19 5.33 8.01 7.76
C LEU A 19 6.50 8.64 8.51
N PHE A 20 6.66 8.31 9.78
CA PHE A 20 7.85 8.69 10.56
C PHE A 20 8.43 7.45 11.22
N CYS A 21 9.74 7.38 11.37
CA CYS A 21 10.38 6.29 12.11
C CYS A 21 11.12 6.85 13.32
N ASN A 22 10.70 6.43 14.53
CA ASN A 22 11.51 6.62 15.73
C ASN A 22 12.44 5.42 15.90
N ILE A 23 13.73 5.70 15.99
CA ILE A 23 14.77 4.68 16.17
C ILE A 23 15.26 4.73 17.61
N ARG A 24 15.32 3.57 18.25
CA ARG A 24 15.85 3.41 19.61
C ARG A 24 16.94 2.36 19.65
N LEU A 25 17.97 2.57 20.48
CA LEU A 25 19.03 1.60 20.76
C LEU A 25 19.01 1.28 22.26
N ASP A 26 18.82 0.01 22.62
CA ASP A 26 18.59 -0.45 24.00
C ASP A 26 17.51 0.36 24.73
N GLY A 27 16.42 0.67 24.01
CA GLY A 27 15.31 1.46 24.53
C GLY A 27 15.57 2.97 24.63
N LYS A 28 16.80 3.45 24.43
CA LYS A 28 17.12 4.88 24.39
C LYS A 28 16.83 5.45 23.02
N HIS A 29 16.17 6.62 22.97
CA HIS A 29 15.95 7.34 21.73
C HIS A 29 17.29 7.67 21.06
N LEU A 30 17.44 7.27 19.80
CA LEU A 30 18.59 7.57 18.97
C LEU A 30 18.27 8.74 18.03
N MET A 31 17.21 8.62 17.25
CA MET A 31 16.74 9.64 16.33
C MET A 31 15.28 9.42 15.93
N ARG A 32 14.66 10.46 15.38
CA ARG A 32 13.40 10.39 14.64
C ARG A 32 13.64 10.95 13.25
N LEU A 33 13.25 10.21 12.24
CA LEU A 33 13.25 10.69 10.86
C LEU A 33 11.82 10.77 10.32
N HIS A 34 11.62 11.72 9.42
CA HIS A 34 10.53 11.65 8.48
C HIS A 34 10.89 10.57 7.45
N SER A 35 10.07 9.53 7.35
CA SER A 35 10.27 8.46 6.39
C SER A 35 9.73 8.97 5.06
N GLU A 36 10.64 9.37 4.18
CA GLU A 36 10.28 10.12 2.97
C GLU A 36 9.57 9.24 1.93
N SER A 37 9.67 7.91 2.03
CA SER A 37 9.38 7.08 0.86
C SER A 37 8.47 5.88 1.12
N PHE A 38 7.19 6.06 0.81
CA PHE A 38 6.36 4.94 0.39
C PHE A 38 6.77 4.51 -1.02
N VAL A 39 6.76 3.21 -1.29
CA VAL A 39 7.07 2.68 -2.64
C VAL A 39 5.80 2.12 -3.29
N GLY A 40 5.81 1.98 -4.62
CA GLY A 40 4.64 1.62 -5.44
C GLY A 40 3.91 0.36 -4.98
N GLY A 41 4.60 -0.54 -4.29
CA GLY A 41 3.99 -1.70 -3.61
C GLY A 41 2.87 -1.32 -2.63
N PHE A 42 3.03 -0.25 -1.84
CA PHE A 42 2.01 0.22 -0.90
C PHE A 42 0.75 0.66 -1.64
N LEU A 43 0.90 1.48 -2.68
CA LEU A 43 -0.25 1.99 -3.43
C LEU A 43 -0.99 0.88 -4.18
N ARG A 44 -0.27 -0.13 -4.71
CA ARG A 44 -0.88 -1.34 -5.31
C ARG A 44 -1.74 -2.11 -4.32
N ASP A 45 -1.36 -2.13 -3.05
CA ASP A 45 -2.14 -2.77 -1.99
C ASP A 45 -3.35 -1.91 -1.55
N VAL A 46 -3.19 -0.59 -1.44
CA VAL A 46 -4.32 0.34 -1.25
C VAL A 46 -5.35 0.19 -2.38
N HIS A 47 -4.87 0.16 -3.62
CA HIS A 47 -5.67 -0.11 -4.81
C HIS A 47 -6.39 -1.47 -4.69
N GLY A 48 -5.67 -2.53 -4.33
CA GLY A 48 -6.25 -3.85 -4.11
C GLY A 48 -7.34 -3.88 -3.04
N MET A 49 -7.18 -3.15 -1.93
CA MET A 49 -8.22 -3.04 -0.89
C MET A 49 -9.48 -2.33 -1.41
N MET A 50 -9.30 -1.26 -2.17
CA MET A 50 -10.40 -0.46 -2.74
C MET A 50 -11.14 -1.17 -3.88
N HIS A 51 -10.41 -1.90 -4.72
CA HIS A 51 -10.89 -2.61 -5.90
C HIS A 51 -11.42 -4.03 -5.57
N GLY A 52 -11.44 -4.45 -4.30
CA GLY A 52 -11.97 -5.77 -3.91
C GLY A 52 -11.06 -6.94 -4.30
N GLY A 53 -9.75 -6.73 -4.13
CA GLY A 53 -8.69 -7.73 -4.24
C GLY A 53 -7.98 -7.80 -5.60
N ARG A 54 -8.58 -7.25 -6.66
CA ARG A 54 -8.00 -7.27 -8.01
C ARG A 54 -6.97 -6.14 -8.16
N THR A 55 -5.71 -6.51 -8.24
CA THR A 55 -4.59 -5.57 -8.44
C THR A 55 -3.36 -6.39 -8.84
N GLU A 56 -2.47 -5.81 -9.65
CA GLU A 56 -1.15 -6.40 -9.86
C GLU A 56 -0.30 -6.25 -8.61
N ARG A 57 0.20 -7.40 -8.12
CA ARG A 57 1.05 -7.46 -6.94
C ARG A 57 2.27 -8.30 -7.19
N LEU A 58 3.36 -7.88 -6.60
CA LEU A 58 4.59 -8.66 -6.58
C LEU A 58 4.32 -9.88 -5.70
N ILE A 59 4.41 -11.07 -6.27
CA ILE A 59 4.22 -12.32 -5.54
C ILE A 59 5.26 -13.34 -5.96
N SER A 60 5.60 -14.21 -5.00
CA SER A 60 6.38 -15.42 -5.25
C SER A 60 5.48 -16.55 -5.76
N PRO A 61 6.02 -17.53 -6.51
CA PRO A 61 5.26 -18.70 -6.94
C PRO A 61 4.67 -19.47 -5.73
N LEU A 62 3.35 -19.67 -5.70
CA LEU A 62 2.60 -20.27 -4.57
C LEU A 62 2.38 -21.78 -4.67
N GLU A 63 3.22 -22.56 -5.35
CA GLU A 63 3.05 -24.00 -5.23
C GLU A 63 3.53 -24.52 -3.89
N GLN A 64 2.84 -25.54 -3.38
CA GLN A 64 2.99 -26.16 -2.06
C GLN A 64 4.38 -26.79 -1.81
N TYR A 65 5.37 -26.48 -2.66
CA TYR A 65 6.67 -27.13 -2.81
C TYR A 65 7.76 -26.19 -3.35
N VAL A 66 7.72 -24.90 -3.04
CA VAL A 66 8.88 -24.02 -3.30
C VAL A 66 9.72 -23.98 -2.02
N PRO A 67 10.64 -24.95 -1.77
CA PRO A 67 11.61 -24.76 -0.72
C PRO A 67 12.46 -23.53 -1.09
N ASP A 68 12.78 -22.76 -0.06
CA ASP A 68 13.87 -21.79 -0.06
C ASP A 68 15.09 -22.39 -0.78
N TYR A 69 15.45 -21.80 -1.91
CA TYR A 69 16.45 -22.35 -2.81
C TYR A 69 17.81 -21.70 -2.57
N THR A 70 18.75 -22.43 -1.99
CA THR A 70 20.18 -22.10 -1.94
C THR A 70 20.85 -21.84 -3.30
N ILE A 71 21.80 -20.91 -3.36
CA ILE A 71 22.65 -20.62 -4.52
C ILE A 71 23.94 -21.42 -4.40
N THR A 72 24.38 -22.11 -5.45
CA THR A 72 25.55 -23.00 -5.39
C THR A 72 26.84 -22.29 -5.80
N SER A 73 26.77 -21.35 -6.74
CA SER A 73 27.90 -20.52 -7.14
C SER A 73 27.45 -19.21 -7.77
N VAL A 74 28.37 -18.25 -7.79
CA VAL A 74 28.18 -16.93 -8.37
C VAL A 74 29.32 -16.68 -9.36
N HIS A 75 29.02 -16.02 -10.47
CA HIS A 75 30.00 -15.66 -11.49
C HIS A 75 29.74 -14.24 -11.99
N ILE A 76 30.78 -13.59 -12.50
CA ILE A 76 30.64 -12.35 -13.27
C ILE A 76 30.98 -12.68 -14.72
N VAL A 77 30.00 -12.55 -15.61
CA VAL A 77 30.12 -12.87 -17.04
C VAL A 77 29.62 -11.69 -17.84
N ASP A 78 30.46 -11.16 -18.72
CA ASP A 78 30.16 -9.99 -19.55
C ASP A 78 29.53 -8.82 -18.78
N GLY A 79 30.09 -8.52 -17.61
CA GLY A 79 29.65 -7.41 -16.76
C GLY A 79 28.30 -7.60 -16.05
N ALA A 80 27.73 -8.81 -16.05
CA ALA A 80 26.55 -9.15 -15.26
C ALA A 80 26.87 -10.24 -14.24
N VAL A 81 26.10 -10.26 -13.17
CA VAL A 81 26.19 -11.32 -12.15
C VAL A 81 25.29 -12.47 -12.57
N GLU A 82 25.86 -13.66 -12.60
CA GLU A 82 25.15 -14.92 -12.81
C GLU A 82 25.13 -15.73 -11.51
N ILE A 83 23.94 -16.18 -11.10
CA ILE A 83 23.76 -17.08 -9.97
C ILE A 83 23.37 -18.47 -10.47
N TYR A 84 24.01 -19.50 -9.92
CA TYR A 84 23.86 -20.88 -10.36
C TYR A 84 23.19 -21.73 -9.28
N ARG A 85 22.39 -22.71 -9.70
CA ARG A 85 21.78 -23.73 -8.85
C ARG A 85 21.21 -24.89 -9.66
N SER A 86 21.41 -26.13 -9.21
CA SER A 86 20.65 -27.28 -9.73
C SER A 86 19.12 -27.09 -9.64
N TYR A 87 18.44 -27.32 -10.77
CA TYR A 87 16.99 -27.16 -10.94
C TYR A 87 16.48 -25.73 -10.74
N LEU A 88 17.21 -24.75 -11.28
CA LEU A 88 16.81 -23.35 -11.24
C LEU A 88 15.43 -23.12 -11.84
N ARG A 89 15.02 -23.94 -12.82
CA ARG A 89 13.64 -23.96 -13.35
C ARG A 89 12.58 -24.02 -12.25
N ASN A 90 12.91 -24.62 -11.10
CA ASN A 90 11.98 -24.76 -9.99
C ASN A 90 11.81 -23.45 -9.20
N VAL A 91 12.82 -22.57 -9.19
CA VAL A 91 12.73 -21.19 -8.64
C VAL A 91 11.64 -20.41 -9.35
N PHE A 92 11.43 -20.68 -10.64
CA PHE A 92 10.39 -20.12 -11.48
C PHE A 92 9.23 -21.09 -11.74
N SER A 93 9.10 -22.18 -10.97
CA SER A 93 7.99 -23.12 -11.13
C SER A 93 6.88 -22.83 -10.12
N GLY A 94 5.64 -22.85 -10.57
CA GLY A 94 4.46 -22.70 -9.72
C GLY A 94 3.36 -21.86 -10.38
N SER A 95 2.16 -21.91 -9.80
CA SER A 95 0.93 -21.29 -10.34
C SER A 95 0.99 -19.78 -10.55
N HIS A 96 1.97 -19.11 -9.94
CA HIS A 96 2.15 -17.65 -10.01
C HIS A 96 3.51 -17.24 -10.57
N SER A 97 4.24 -18.18 -11.17
CA SER A 97 5.52 -17.91 -11.80
C SER A 97 5.39 -16.91 -12.97
N GLY A 98 6.41 -16.07 -13.11
CA GLY A 98 6.63 -15.25 -14.32
C GLY A 98 7.44 -16.06 -15.31
N ASN A 99 7.32 -15.76 -16.60
CA ASN A 99 8.30 -16.24 -17.57
C ASN A 99 9.55 -15.36 -17.41
N PRO A 100 10.67 -15.85 -16.85
CA PRO A 100 11.87 -15.04 -16.63
C PRO A 100 12.54 -14.56 -17.93
N ASN A 101 12.13 -15.10 -19.09
CA ASN A 101 12.59 -14.68 -20.42
C ASN A 101 11.44 -14.07 -21.25
N GLY A 102 10.34 -13.66 -20.60
CA GLY A 102 9.20 -13.03 -21.27
C GLY A 102 9.28 -11.51 -21.25
N ASP A 103 8.24 -10.86 -21.79
CA ASP A 103 8.17 -9.39 -21.86
C ASP A 103 7.90 -8.73 -20.50
N GLN A 104 7.53 -9.52 -19.48
CA GLN A 104 7.20 -9.02 -18.15
C GLN A 104 8.38 -9.23 -17.22
N PRO A 105 8.77 -8.20 -16.43
CA PRO A 105 9.88 -8.32 -15.52
C PRO A 105 9.63 -9.38 -14.44
N VAL A 106 10.69 -10.09 -14.10
CA VAL A 106 10.76 -11.06 -13.02
C VAL A 106 11.93 -10.69 -12.13
N TRP A 107 11.76 -10.82 -10.83
CA TRP A 107 12.80 -10.55 -9.86
C TRP A 107 13.20 -11.83 -9.14
N VAL A 108 14.43 -11.87 -8.64
CA VAL A 108 14.90 -12.85 -7.67
C VAL A 108 15.22 -12.10 -6.38
N HIS A 109 14.59 -12.52 -5.30
CA HIS A 109 14.94 -12.06 -3.97
C HIS A 109 15.99 -13.00 -3.37
N ILE A 110 17.13 -12.47 -2.95
CA ILE A 110 18.27 -13.20 -2.37
C ILE A 110 18.47 -12.72 -0.93
N TRP A 111 18.63 -13.66 0.00
CA TRP A 111 18.89 -13.34 1.42
C TRP A 111 19.78 -14.39 2.09
N GLY A 112 20.31 -14.02 3.25
CA GLY A 112 21.11 -14.90 4.10
C GLY A 112 22.58 -15.01 3.72
N CYS A 113 23.02 -14.41 2.61
CA CYS A 113 24.41 -14.46 2.17
C CYS A 113 25.32 -13.72 3.15
N GLN A 114 26.26 -14.43 3.77
CA GLN A 114 27.26 -13.89 4.67
C GLN A 114 28.63 -13.74 4.00
N SER A 115 28.94 -14.63 3.06
CA SER A 115 30.20 -14.69 2.34
C SER A 115 30.37 -13.55 1.33
N VAL A 116 29.27 -13.13 0.69
CA VAL A 116 29.21 -11.98 -0.24
C VAL A 116 27.94 -11.17 0.06
N PRO A 117 27.92 -10.39 1.15
CA PRO A 117 26.69 -9.73 1.63
C PRO A 117 26.02 -8.79 0.62
N GLU A 118 26.78 -8.25 -0.34
CA GLU A 118 26.30 -7.40 -1.42
C GLU A 118 25.39 -8.13 -2.41
N LEU A 119 25.36 -9.48 -2.39
CA LEU A 119 24.45 -10.30 -3.19
C LEU A 119 23.02 -10.31 -2.63
N ASN A 120 22.85 -10.10 -1.32
CA ASN A 120 21.51 -9.99 -0.73
C ASN A 120 20.77 -8.83 -1.38
N GLY A 121 19.48 -9.00 -1.66
CA GLY A 121 18.70 -7.96 -2.32
C GLY A 121 17.52 -8.51 -3.10
N THR A 122 16.83 -7.63 -3.83
CA THR A 122 15.86 -8.05 -4.84
C THR A 122 16.34 -7.53 -6.19
N TRP A 123 16.55 -8.45 -7.12
CA TRP A 123 17.28 -8.22 -8.35
C TRP A 123 16.40 -8.58 -9.54
N GLU A 124 16.34 -7.71 -10.54
CA GLU A 124 15.63 -8.05 -11.78
C GLU A 124 16.42 -9.09 -12.56
N VAL A 125 15.70 -9.99 -13.24
CA VAL A 125 16.26 -11.05 -14.07
C VAL A 125 16.42 -10.53 -15.49
N GLU A 126 17.66 -10.54 -16.00
CA GLU A 126 17.95 -10.25 -17.41
C GLU A 126 17.55 -11.45 -18.28
N SER A 127 17.97 -12.64 -17.84
CA SER A 127 17.65 -13.91 -18.50
C SER A 127 17.78 -15.07 -17.53
N ALA A 128 17.03 -16.14 -17.77
CA ALA A 128 17.17 -17.41 -17.08
C ALA A 128 17.50 -18.51 -18.08
N HIS A 129 18.58 -19.22 -17.81
CA HIS A 129 19.09 -20.30 -18.65
C HIS A 129 18.80 -21.64 -17.97
N THR A 130 17.54 -22.07 -17.99
CA THR A 130 17.05 -23.24 -17.24
C THR A 130 17.70 -24.58 -17.63
N ASN A 131 18.33 -24.67 -18.81
CA ASN A 131 19.08 -25.86 -19.23
C ASN A 131 20.50 -25.90 -18.66
N ASN A 132 21.05 -24.73 -18.33
CA ASN A 132 22.38 -24.54 -17.76
C ASN A 132 22.31 -24.15 -16.28
N ASP A 133 21.09 -24.07 -15.73
CA ASP A 133 20.80 -23.89 -14.31
C ASP A 133 21.37 -22.58 -13.70
N TYR A 134 21.34 -21.48 -14.47
CA TYR A 134 21.73 -20.15 -14.00
C TYR A 134 20.78 -19.01 -14.41
N VAL A 135 20.75 -17.95 -13.59
CA VAL A 135 20.04 -16.67 -13.84
C VAL A 135 21.08 -15.58 -13.98
N ARG A 136 20.91 -14.73 -14.99
CA ARG A 136 21.66 -13.49 -15.15
C ARG A 136 20.84 -12.33 -14.57
N LEU A 137 21.47 -11.52 -13.71
CA LEU A 137 20.79 -10.49 -12.92
C LEU A 137 21.17 -9.09 -13.38
N ILE A 138 20.19 -8.19 -13.37
CA ILE A 138 20.36 -6.77 -13.70
C ILE A 138 20.74 -5.99 -12.44
N GLY A 139 21.73 -5.12 -12.60
CA GLY A 139 22.06 -4.09 -11.61
C GLY A 139 22.74 -4.61 -10.35
N VAL A 140 23.00 -5.90 -10.18
CA VAL A 140 23.83 -6.41 -9.06
C VAL A 140 25.21 -5.77 -9.11
N PRO A 141 25.79 -5.29 -7.99
CA PRO A 141 27.14 -4.74 -7.99
C PRO A 141 28.13 -5.76 -8.54
N THR A 142 28.86 -5.40 -9.60
CA THR A 142 29.93 -6.25 -10.16
C THR A 142 31.23 -6.16 -9.36
N THR A 143 31.25 -5.36 -8.29
CA THR A 143 32.38 -5.26 -7.36
C THR A 143 32.42 -6.41 -6.36
N ILE A 144 31.42 -7.30 -6.36
CA ILE A 144 31.45 -8.52 -5.55
C ILE A 144 32.63 -9.39 -5.95
N ASP A 145 33.18 -10.13 -4.98
CA ASP A 145 34.16 -11.17 -5.23
C ASP A 145 33.46 -12.53 -5.30
N PRO A 146 33.23 -13.10 -6.50
CA PRO A 146 32.55 -14.38 -6.61
C PRO A 146 33.38 -15.53 -6.05
N THR A 147 34.70 -15.36 -5.89
CA THR A 147 35.58 -16.40 -5.32
C THR A 147 35.48 -16.50 -3.80
N ALA A 148 34.97 -15.44 -3.15
CA ALA A 148 34.66 -15.44 -1.73
C ALA A 148 33.32 -16.14 -1.43
N TYR A 149 32.46 -16.36 -2.44
CA TYR A 149 31.15 -16.97 -2.25
C TYR A 149 31.26 -18.41 -1.74
N VAL A 150 30.56 -18.69 -0.64
CA VAL A 150 30.44 -20.03 -0.07
C VAL A 150 29.18 -20.69 -0.64
N ALA A 151 29.32 -21.91 -1.18
CA ALA A 151 28.19 -22.66 -1.70
C ALA A 151 27.08 -22.83 -0.65
N ASP A 152 25.83 -22.65 -1.07
CA ASP A 152 24.61 -22.72 -0.25
C ASP A 152 24.46 -21.67 0.86
N ASP A 153 25.32 -20.65 0.88
CA ASP A 153 25.31 -19.57 1.88
C ASP A 153 24.13 -18.59 1.69
N ALA A 154 23.57 -18.51 0.49
CA ALA A 154 22.47 -17.60 0.17
C ALA A 154 21.26 -18.38 -0.32
N THR A 155 20.07 -17.96 0.08
CA THR A 155 18.79 -18.48 -0.40
C THR A 155 18.15 -17.50 -1.37
N CYS A 156 17.40 -17.99 -2.35
CA CYS A 156 16.65 -17.16 -3.27
C CYS A 156 15.24 -17.69 -3.59
N ILE A 157 14.38 -16.76 -4.03
CA ILE A 157 13.03 -17.04 -4.54
C ILE A 157 12.67 -16.06 -5.66
N SER A 158 11.99 -16.52 -6.70
CA SER A 158 11.48 -15.61 -7.73
C SER A 158 10.27 -14.82 -7.26
N LYS A 159 10.05 -13.68 -7.91
CA LYS A 159 8.92 -12.78 -7.72
C LYS A 159 8.50 -12.20 -9.06
N THR A 160 7.20 -12.00 -9.24
CA THR A 160 6.67 -11.38 -10.46
C THR A 160 5.38 -10.63 -10.14
N TYR A 161 5.07 -9.59 -10.91
CA TYR A 161 3.76 -8.98 -10.83
C TYR A 161 2.71 -9.92 -11.43
N LYS A 162 1.68 -10.22 -10.65
CA LYS A 162 0.51 -10.95 -11.12
C LYS A 162 -0.75 -10.22 -10.72
N ASN A 163 -1.69 -10.17 -11.66
CA ASN A 163 -3.05 -9.77 -11.36
C ASN A 163 -3.70 -10.88 -10.52
N ILE A 164 -3.88 -10.60 -9.23
CA ILE A 164 -4.48 -11.57 -8.33
C ILE A 164 -5.99 -11.50 -8.50
N ALA A 165 -6.53 -12.45 -9.26
CA ALA A 165 -7.96 -12.58 -9.44
C ALA A 165 -8.66 -13.03 -8.13
N SER A 166 -9.96 -12.73 -8.03
CA SER A 166 -10.81 -12.83 -6.84
C SER A 166 -10.96 -14.22 -6.20
N THR A 167 -10.44 -15.29 -6.81
CA THR A 167 -10.55 -16.66 -6.28
C THR A 167 -9.33 -17.09 -5.47
N GLN A 168 -8.23 -16.34 -5.51
CA GLN A 168 -6.97 -16.71 -4.87
C GLN A 168 -6.89 -16.20 -3.43
N ARG A 169 -7.43 -17.01 -2.51
CA ARG A 169 -7.63 -16.71 -1.08
C ARG A 169 -6.37 -16.42 -0.26
N TYR A 170 -5.18 -16.51 -0.84
CA TYR A 170 -3.89 -16.59 -0.12
C TYR A 170 -2.99 -15.35 -0.27
N CYS A 171 -3.33 -14.41 -1.16
CA CYS A 171 -2.55 -13.18 -1.34
C CYS A 171 -3.45 -11.97 -1.07
N MET A 172 -3.47 -11.48 0.16
CA MET A 172 -4.27 -10.31 0.56
C MET A 172 -3.38 -9.06 0.61
N PRO A 173 -3.88 -7.89 0.19
CA PRO A 173 -3.11 -6.65 0.20
C PRO A 173 -2.86 -6.15 1.64
N PHE A 174 -1.69 -5.56 1.90
CA PHE A 174 -1.29 -4.89 3.15
C PHE A 174 -1.52 -5.69 4.44
N ARG A 175 -1.33 -7.01 4.42
CA ARG A 175 -1.53 -7.85 5.61
C ARG A 175 -0.25 -7.98 6.42
N LYS A 176 -0.35 -7.96 7.76
CA LYS A 176 0.75 -8.33 8.68
C LYS A 176 2.08 -7.64 8.30
N VAL A 177 2.17 -6.36 8.64
CA VAL A 177 3.28 -5.50 8.22
C VAL A 177 4.41 -5.57 9.24
N TYR A 178 5.64 -5.61 8.74
CA TYR A 178 6.86 -5.77 9.52
C TYR A 178 7.85 -4.65 9.19
N PRO A 179 8.46 -4.03 10.21
CA PRO A 179 9.71 -3.33 10.03
C PRO A 179 10.79 -4.30 9.51
N THR A 180 11.69 -3.79 8.68
CA THR A 180 12.84 -4.50 8.11
C THR A 180 14.07 -3.58 8.10
N VAL A 181 15.26 -4.16 8.13
CA VAL A 181 16.55 -3.44 8.07
C VAL A 181 17.48 -4.01 7.02
N GLY A 182 18.33 -3.15 6.48
CA GLY A 182 19.31 -3.47 5.46
C GLY A 182 20.57 -2.60 5.52
N ALA A 183 21.52 -2.94 4.66
CA ALA A 183 22.79 -2.23 4.49
C ALA A 183 22.92 -1.53 3.13
N GLY A 184 21.85 -1.53 2.32
CA GLY A 184 21.82 -0.93 0.99
C GLY A 184 21.93 0.59 1.04
N ILE A 185 22.50 1.17 -0.02
CA ILE A 185 22.76 2.61 -0.15
C ILE A 185 22.16 3.21 -1.42
N ARG A 186 21.42 2.43 -2.19
CA ARG A 186 20.84 2.90 -3.44
C ARG A 186 19.78 3.95 -3.17
N PRO A 187 19.69 4.98 -4.02
CA PRO A 187 18.58 5.91 -3.98
C PRO A 187 17.25 5.16 -3.97
N ILE A 188 16.26 5.78 -3.33
CA ILE A 188 14.91 5.25 -3.25
C ILE A 188 14.26 5.42 -4.63
N SER A 189 13.55 4.39 -5.07
CA SER A 189 12.70 4.44 -6.26
C SER A 189 11.28 4.02 -5.91
N ILE A 190 10.30 4.69 -6.52
CA ILE A 190 8.89 4.29 -6.48
C ILE A 190 8.68 2.85 -6.98
N SER A 191 9.59 2.33 -7.79
CA SER A 191 9.58 0.97 -8.30
C SER A 191 10.33 -0.04 -7.40
N ASP A 192 10.85 0.38 -6.25
CA ASP A 192 11.53 -0.54 -5.33
C ASP A 192 10.59 -1.67 -4.90
N VAL A 193 11.06 -2.90 -5.11
CA VAL A 193 10.33 -4.16 -4.85
C VAL A 193 10.77 -4.86 -3.55
N GLY A 194 11.81 -4.34 -2.92
CA GLY A 194 12.41 -4.86 -1.69
C GLY A 194 13.57 -3.98 -1.23
N LEU A 195 14.11 -4.24 -0.04
CA LEU A 195 15.39 -3.65 0.34
C LEU A 195 16.49 -4.14 -0.61
N HIS A 196 17.49 -3.30 -0.87
CA HIS A 196 18.55 -3.62 -1.83
C HIS A 196 19.65 -4.48 -1.22
N ASN A 197 19.80 -4.48 0.10
CA ASN A 197 20.65 -5.40 0.85
C ASN A 197 19.99 -5.67 2.22
N PRO A 198 18.94 -6.51 2.28
CA PRO A 198 18.27 -6.88 3.52
C PRO A 198 19.21 -7.71 4.41
N ILE A 199 19.34 -7.32 5.67
CA ILE A 199 20.20 -8.00 6.65
C ILE A 199 19.43 -8.56 7.84
N ASP A 200 18.10 -8.57 7.75
CA ASP A 200 17.21 -9.08 8.78
C ASP A 200 17.59 -10.48 9.26
N ALA A 201 18.06 -11.34 8.35
CA ALA A 201 18.44 -12.72 8.65
C ALA A 201 19.68 -12.83 9.57
N LEU A 202 20.49 -11.78 9.65
CA LEU A 202 21.65 -11.70 10.56
C LEU A 202 21.25 -11.30 11.98
N LEU A 203 20.01 -10.85 12.17
CA LEU A 203 19.52 -10.29 13.43
C LEU A 203 18.41 -11.14 14.01
N SER A 204 18.36 -11.23 15.34
CA SER A 204 17.22 -11.79 16.03
C SER A 204 16.09 -10.75 16.07
N ARG A 205 15.07 -10.93 15.22
CA ARG A 205 13.88 -10.07 15.22
C ARG A 205 12.90 -10.51 16.31
N GLY A 206 12.56 -9.60 17.21
CA GLY A 206 11.51 -9.85 18.20
C GLY A 206 10.09 -9.70 17.63
N SER A 207 9.10 -9.81 18.52
CA SER A 207 7.69 -9.70 18.13
C SER A 207 7.36 -8.32 17.56
N VAL A 208 6.60 -8.30 16.47
CA VAL A 208 5.98 -7.06 15.98
C VAL A 208 4.83 -6.68 16.89
N SER A 209 4.75 -5.39 17.22
CA SER A 209 3.59 -4.80 17.89
C SER A 209 2.98 -3.70 17.03
N VAL A 210 1.66 -3.58 17.06
CA VAL A 210 0.94 -2.50 16.39
C VAL A 210 0.03 -1.83 17.41
N SER A 211 0.21 -0.53 17.61
CA SER A 211 -0.56 0.22 18.60
C SER A 211 -2.05 0.28 18.24
N GLY A 212 -2.87 0.74 19.18
CA GLY A 212 -4.19 1.28 18.86
C GLY A 212 -4.06 2.53 18.00
N VAL A 213 -5.16 2.89 17.33
CA VAL A 213 -5.26 4.17 16.62
C VAL A 213 -5.62 5.25 17.63
N VAL A 214 -4.82 6.31 17.68
CA VAL A 214 -5.08 7.53 18.45
C VAL A 214 -5.54 8.60 17.49
N THR A 215 -6.70 9.19 17.75
CA THR A 215 -7.34 10.18 16.87
C THR A 215 -7.68 11.43 17.67
N ASP A 216 -7.29 12.59 17.16
CA ASP A 216 -7.82 13.90 17.58
C ASP A 216 -8.58 14.54 16.41
N GLN A 217 -8.82 15.85 16.42
CA GLN A 217 -9.54 16.51 15.34
C GLN A 217 -8.72 16.65 14.05
N GLU A 218 -7.41 16.83 14.16
CA GLU A 218 -6.49 17.13 13.07
C GLU A 218 -5.88 15.87 12.46
N LYS A 219 -5.59 14.88 13.31
CA LYS A 219 -4.81 13.71 12.91
C LYS A 219 -5.25 12.40 13.54
N SER A 220 -4.83 11.32 12.89
CA SER A 220 -4.97 9.95 13.38
C SER A 220 -3.65 9.21 13.22
N ILE A 221 -3.23 8.46 14.24
CA ILE A 221 -1.90 7.87 14.31
C ILE A 221 -1.97 6.43 14.82
N PHE A 222 -1.19 5.53 14.23
CA PHE A 222 -0.82 4.27 14.86
C PHE A 222 0.65 3.93 14.55
N THR A 223 1.25 3.08 15.39
CA THR A 223 2.68 2.73 15.28
C THR A 223 2.83 1.24 15.05
N ILE A 224 3.71 0.86 14.12
CA ILE A 224 4.19 -0.50 13.89
C ILE A 224 5.63 -0.58 14.42
N SER A 225 5.88 -1.46 15.38
CA SER A 225 7.16 -1.55 16.08
C SER A 225 7.75 -2.95 16.03
N ALA A 226 9.06 -3.04 15.85
CA ALA A 226 9.81 -4.28 15.98
C ALA A 226 11.23 -4.05 16.51
N PRO A 227 11.70 -4.90 17.45
CA PRO A 227 13.10 -4.91 17.87
C PRO A 227 13.95 -5.88 17.03
N PHE A 228 15.22 -5.54 16.86
CA PHE A 228 16.25 -6.30 16.18
C PHE A 228 17.48 -6.38 17.07
N THR A 229 17.80 -7.58 17.56
CA THR A 229 18.96 -7.82 18.42
C THR A 229 20.11 -8.39 17.60
N ASN A 230 21.27 -7.75 17.68
CA ASN A 230 22.50 -8.29 17.12
C ASN A 230 23.10 -9.31 18.09
N ALA A 231 23.40 -10.50 17.59
CA ALA A 231 24.05 -11.59 18.34
C ALA A 231 25.09 -12.30 17.46
N THR A 232 25.71 -11.55 16.53
CA THR A 232 26.66 -12.10 15.55
C THR A 232 28.10 -12.17 16.06
N GLY A 233 28.39 -11.60 17.24
CA GLY A 233 29.74 -11.50 17.80
C GLY A 233 30.55 -10.31 17.26
N GLY A 234 29.97 -9.48 16.39
CA GLY A 234 30.55 -8.26 15.86
C GLY A 234 29.50 -7.18 15.60
N ASP A 235 29.94 -5.98 15.22
CA ASP A 235 29.04 -4.87 14.91
C ASP A 235 28.37 -5.07 13.54
N ILE A 236 27.09 -4.70 13.45
CA ILE A 236 26.34 -4.71 12.19
C ILE A 236 26.05 -3.28 11.75
N THR A 237 26.36 -2.98 10.49
CA THR A 237 26.05 -1.70 9.87
C THR A 237 24.67 -1.72 9.22
N ILE A 238 23.83 -0.73 9.56
CA ILE A 238 22.49 -0.50 9.00
C ILE A 238 22.49 0.83 8.25
N ARG A 239 22.00 0.82 7.01
CA ARG A 239 21.95 1.98 6.11
C ARG A 239 20.61 2.16 5.41
N GLU A 240 19.78 1.12 5.37
CA GLU A 240 18.42 1.22 4.89
C GLU A 240 17.48 0.48 5.85
N MET A 241 16.21 0.83 5.78
CA MET A 241 15.15 0.22 6.57
C MET A 241 13.83 0.37 5.82
N GLY A 242 12.79 -0.32 6.25
CA GLY A 242 11.50 -0.16 5.61
C GLY A 242 10.36 -0.87 6.32
N LEU A 243 9.24 -0.91 5.62
CA LEU A 243 8.06 -1.70 5.96
C LEU A 243 7.78 -2.70 4.86
N VAL A 244 7.60 -3.97 5.23
CA VAL A 244 7.29 -5.06 4.30
C VAL A 244 6.12 -5.90 4.80
N THR A 245 5.42 -6.56 3.89
CA THR A 245 4.51 -7.65 4.23
C THR A 245 5.20 -8.99 3.98
N TYR A 246 5.12 -9.89 4.97
CA TYR A 246 5.42 -11.30 4.79
C TYR A 246 4.13 -12.10 4.71
N ILE A 247 4.02 -12.99 3.72
CA ILE A 247 2.92 -13.94 3.65
C ILE A 247 3.39 -15.27 4.26
N ASP A 248 2.73 -15.68 5.34
CA ASP A 248 2.84 -17.02 5.88
C ASP A 248 1.99 -17.97 5.02
N VAL A 249 2.67 -18.83 4.26
CA VAL A 249 2.03 -19.91 3.49
C VAL A 249 1.87 -21.12 4.42
N SER A 250 0.62 -21.45 4.75
CA SER A 250 0.21 -22.21 5.95
C SER A 250 0.54 -23.71 5.99
N ARG A 251 1.64 -24.17 5.38
CA ARG A 251 2.12 -25.56 5.52
C ARG A 251 3.58 -25.72 5.96
N TYR A 252 4.44 -24.70 5.82
CA TYR A 252 5.89 -24.86 6.03
C TYR A 252 6.58 -23.73 6.81
N ALA A 253 5.82 -22.82 7.45
CA ALA A 253 6.39 -21.65 8.14
C ALA A 253 7.36 -20.81 7.27
N LEU A 254 7.21 -20.86 5.94
CA LEU A 254 7.98 -20.05 5.01
C LEU A 254 7.48 -18.60 5.09
N LYS A 255 8.37 -17.70 5.51
CA LYS A 255 8.14 -16.25 5.49
C LYS A 255 8.56 -15.71 4.13
N THR A 256 7.66 -15.76 3.15
CA THR A 256 7.92 -15.13 1.85
C THR A 256 7.69 -13.62 1.95
N ILE A 257 8.69 -12.80 1.59
CA ILE A 257 8.49 -11.35 1.44
C ILE A 257 7.57 -11.13 0.24
N ALA A 258 6.36 -10.66 0.49
CA ALA A 258 5.41 -10.43 -0.57
C ALA A 258 5.58 -9.04 -1.19
N ASN A 259 5.63 -8.00 -0.37
CA ASN A 259 5.57 -6.63 -0.88
C ASN A 259 6.32 -5.66 0.05
N LEU A 260 7.05 -4.71 -0.55
CA LEU A 260 7.65 -3.56 0.14
C LEU A 260 6.65 -2.41 0.11
N HIS A 261 6.46 -1.75 1.26
CA HIS A 261 5.53 -0.63 1.41
C HIS A 261 6.25 0.70 1.55
N ALA A 262 7.36 0.69 2.28
CA ALA A 262 8.20 1.85 2.48
C ALA A 262 9.66 1.41 2.56
N ARG A 263 10.56 2.27 2.10
CA ARG A 263 12.00 2.08 2.19
C ARG A 263 12.66 3.41 2.45
N ASP A 264 13.40 3.52 3.54
CA ASP A 264 14.15 4.71 3.91
C ASP A 264 15.64 4.45 3.80
N ILE A 265 16.39 5.45 3.32
CA ILE A 265 17.84 5.47 3.35
C ILE A 265 18.30 6.38 4.47
N LEU A 266 19.11 5.81 5.37
CA LEU A 266 19.65 6.54 6.49
C LEU A 266 20.73 7.51 6.00
N GLN A 267 20.52 8.81 6.23
CA GLN A 267 21.53 9.84 5.96
C GLN A 267 22.82 9.63 6.77
N SER A 268 22.73 8.95 7.92
CA SER A 268 23.85 8.56 8.76
C SER A 268 23.74 7.09 9.11
N THR A 269 24.81 6.35 8.86
CA THR A 269 24.88 4.91 9.17
C THR A 269 24.66 4.65 10.65
N ILE A 270 23.88 3.61 10.98
CA ILE A 270 23.77 3.09 12.34
C ILE A 270 24.69 1.88 12.45
N ASN A 271 25.65 1.92 13.37
CA ASN A 271 26.40 0.74 13.78
C ASN A 271 25.70 0.15 15.00
N LEU A 272 25.13 -1.04 14.84
CA LEU A 272 24.47 -1.82 15.87
C LEU A 272 25.49 -2.77 16.51
N PRO A 273 25.98 -2.50 17.73
CA PRO A 273 27.00 -3.35 18.34
C PRO A 273 26.47 -4.74 18.68
N ASP A 274 27.37 -5.69 18.87
CA ASP A 274 26.99 -7.02 19.35
C ASP A 274 26.23 -6.94 20.70
N SER A 275 25.27 -7.84 20.87
CA SER A 275 24.40 -7.94 22.05
C SER A 275 23.51 -6.71 22.30
N LYS A 276 23.39 -5.80 21.33
CA LYS A 276 22.52 -4.61 21.39
C LYS A 276 21.24 -4.79 20.61
N THR A 277 20.21 -4.07 21.03
CA THR A 277 18.89 -4.12 20.39
C THR A 277 18.51 -2.78 19.78
N LEU A 278 18.35 -2.75 18.47
CA LEU A 278 17.70 -1.65 17.75
C LEU A 278 16.18 -1.85 17.81
N THR A 279 15.40 -0.80 17.97
CA THR A 279 13.94 -0.83 17.80
C THR A 279 13.55 0.22 16.78
N LEU A 280 12.76 -0.20 15.80
CA LEU A 280 12.14 0.69 14.81
C LEU A 280 10.67 0.85 15.16
N ASP A 281 10.23 2.09 15.36
CA ASP A 281 8.83 2.44 15.60
C ASP A 281 8.32 3.32 14.45
N TYR A 282 7.72 2.68 13.45
CA TYR A 282 7.10 3.34 12.31
C TYR A 282 5.71 3.90 12.68
N GLU A 283 5.61 5.21 12.79
CA GLU A 283 4.40 5.99 13.00
C GLU A 283 3.70 6.24 11.67
N CYS A 284 2.61 5.51 11.40
CA CYS A 284 1.68 5.79 10.31
C CYS A 284 0.78 6.95 10.73
N ARG A 285 0.96 8.11 10.10
CA ARG A 285 0.33 9.36 10.50
C ARG A 285 -0.58 9.89 9.40
N PHE A 286 -1.84 10.17 9.74
CA PHE A 286 -2.85 10.71 8.84
C PHE A 286 -3.19 12.11 9.32
N GLU A 287 -2.98 13.13 8.49
CA GLU A 287 -3.21 14.53 8.81
C GLU A 287 -4.08 15.19 7.74
N LEU A 288 -5.08 15.95 8.19
CA LEU A 288 -5.92 16.73 7.31
C LEU A 288 -5.14 17.88 6.70
N GLU A 289 -5.27 18.02 5.38
CA GLU A 289 -4.79 19.19 4.66
C GLU A 289 -5.54 20.43 5.12
N ASN A 290 -4.79 21.48 5.43
CA ASN A 290 -5.31 22.79 5.81
C ASN A 290 -6.29 22.76 7.00
N PHE A 291 -5.99 21.98 8.05
CA PHE A 291 -6.84 21.85 9.23
C PHE A 291 -7.22 23.18 9.94
N ASN A 292 -6.54 24.30 9.71
CA ASN A 292 -6.95 25.58 10.32
C ASN A 292 -7.77 26.48 9.37
N GLN A 293 -8.19 25.97 8.21
CA GLN A 293 -9.00 26.72 7.27
C GLN A 293 -10.50 26.53 7.54
N ASP A 294 -11.16 27.61 7.97
CA ASP A 294 -12.60 27.81 7.83
C ASP A 294 -12.97 27.82 6.34
N THR A 295 -13.77 26.83 5.96
CA THR A 295 -14.23 26.60 4.59
C THR A 295 -15.05 27.73 4.00
N ASP A 296 -15.71 28.57 4.80
CA ASP A 296 -16.44 29.74 4.31
C ASP A 296 -15.55 31.01 4.19
N LEU A 297 -14.38 31.04 4.86
CA LEU A 297 -13.55 32.25 4.96
C LEU A 297 -12.14 32.14 4.36
N ASN A 298 -11.46 30.99 4.42
CA ASN A 298 -10.02 30.92 4.14
C ASN A 298 -9.49 29.60 3.52
N GLY A 299 -10.33 28.66 3.08
CA GLY A 299 -9.93 27.68 2.06
C GLY A 299 -10.45 26.24 2.20
N THR A 300 -10.15 25.42 1.20
CA THR A 300 -10.57 24.01 1.10
C THR A 300 -9.72 23.12 2.01
N ASN A 301 -10.37 22.28 2.82
CA ASN A 301 -9.69 21.41 3.79
C ASN A 301 -10.15 19.94 3.68
N GLY A 302 -9.29 18.99 4.05
CA GLY A 302 -9.68 17.58 4.05
C GLY A 302 -8.54 16.57 3.87
N GLY A 303 -8.90 15.30 3.74
CA GLY A 303 -7.95 14.20 3.60
C GLY A 303 -8.57 12.84 3.93
N PHE A 304 -7.70 11.85 4.15
CA PHE A 304 -8.10 10.57 4.74
C PHE A 304 -8.55 10.78 6.18
N LEU A 305 -9.64 10.10 6.59
CA LEU A 305 -10.20 10.20 7.94
C LEU A 305 -9.78 9.03 8.84
N ALA A 306 -10.14 9.09 10.11
CA ALA A 306 -9.79 8.07 11.09
C ALA A 306 -10.27 6.65 10.71
N GLU A 307 -11.37 6.52 9.98
CA GLU A 307 -11.85 5.22 9.50
C GLU A 307 -10.92 4.56 8.48
N PHE A 308 -10.20 5.35 7.68
CA PHE A 308 -9.13 4.85 6.81
C PHE A 308 -7.94 4.35 7.64
N ALA A 309 -7.50 5.14 8.62
CA ALA A 309 -6.41 4.77 9.52
C ALA A 309 -6.74 3.47 10.30
N LYS A 310 -7.97 3.34 10.81
CA LYS A 310 -8.45 2.12 11.47
C LYS A 310 -8.48 0.92 10.54
N ALA A 311 -8.92 1.11 9.29
CA ALA A 311 -8.92 0.04 8.29
C ALA A 311 -7.50 -0.44 7.96
N LEU A 312 -6.56 0.49 7.77
CA LEU A 312 -5.17 0.16 7.50
C LEU A 312 -4.52 -0.54 8.71
N ARG A 313 -4.75 -0.03 9.92
CA ARG A 313 -4.27 -0.65 11.17
C ARG A 313 -4.80 -2.06 11.34
N ARG A 314 -6.08 -2.31 11.04
CA ARG A 314 -6.66 -3.67 11.08
C ARG A 314 -5.90 -4.64 10.19
N GLN A 315 -5.56 -4.22 8.97
CA GLN A 315 -4.78 -5.04 8.03
C GLN A 315 -3.35 -5.30 8.53
N ALA A 316 -2.73 -4.30 9.17
CA ALA A 316 -1.41 -4.45 9.76
C ALA A 316 -1.36 -5.50 10.90
N VAL A 317 -2.47 -5.75 11.62
CA VAL A 317 -2.53 -6.74 12.72
C VAL A 317 -3.16 -8.08 12.34
N GLU A 318 -3.78 -8.22 11.17
CA GLU A 318 -4.58 -9.40 10.83
C GLU A 318 -3.70 -10.66 10.68
N THR A 319 -3.89 -11.61 11.59
CA THR A 319 -3.11 -12.85 11.65
C THR A 319 -3.83 -14.06 11.07
N THR A 320 -5.15 -14.01 10.84
CA THR A 320 -5.96 -15.15 10.40
C THR A 320 -6.27 -15.12 8.90
N HIS A 321 -6.19 -16.26 8.21
CA HIS A 321 -6.55 -16.39 6.78
C HIS A 321 -8.06 -16.39 6.53
N THR A 322 -8.83 -15.91 7.50
CA THR A 322 -10.28 -15.97 7.44
C THR A 322 -10.80 -14.82 6.58
N GLY A 323 -11.82 -15.08 5.75
CA GLY A 323 -12.22 -14.23 4.62
C GLY A 323 -12.69 -12.80 4.92
N TRP A 324 -12.53 -12.31 6.15
CA TRP A 324 -12.95 -10.99 6.63
C TRP A 324 -12.16 -9.84 6.01
N ALA A 325 -10.85 -10.03 5.80
CA ALA A 325 -10.01 -9.01 5.17
C ALA A 325 -10.31 -8.76 3.67
N ARG A 326 -11.24 -9.54 3.06
CA ARG A 326 -11.59 -9.46 1.63
C ARG A 326 -12.45 -8.25 1.27
N MET A 327 -12.99 -7.56 2.27
CA MET A 327 -14.05 -6.56 2.08
C MET A 327 -13.74 -5.21 2.73
N LEU A 328 -12.56 -5.07 3.35
CA LEU A 328 -12.16 -3.83 4.01
C LEU A 328 -11.77 -2.80 2.96
N MET A 329 -12.41 -1.64 3.04
CA MET A 329 -12.26 -0.49 2.15
C MET A 329 -12.75 -0.70 0.71
N CYS A 330 -13.52 -1.75 0.41
CA CYS A 330 -14.11 -1.88 -0.91
C CYS A 330 -15.08 -0.71 -1.20
N ILE A 331 -14.85 0.00 -2.31
CA ILE A 331 -15.60 1.22 -2.66
C ILE A 331 -16.47 1.07 -3.92
N GLY A 332 -16.30 -0.01 -4.68
CA GLY A 332 -16.80 -0.12 -6.05
C GLY A 332 -18.30 -0.35 -6.25
N GLY A 333 -19.17 0.06 -5.32
CA GLY A 333 -20.61 -0.22 -5.39
C GLY A 333 -21.22 0.02 -6.78
N GLY A 334 -21.55 -1.08 -7.48
CA GLY A 334 -22.01 -1.14 -8.87
C GLY A 334 -21.00 -0.63 -9.93
N GLY A 335 -20.60 -1.48 -10.89
CA GLY A 335 -19.73 -1.10 -12.03
C GLY A 335 -19.14 -2.29 -12.80
N THR A 336 -18.67 -2.06 -14.03
CA THR A 336 -18.15 -3.08 -14.98
C THR A 336 -16.79 -3.66 -14.59
N SER A 337 -16.06 -3.04 -13.65
CA SER A 337 -14.73 -3.48 -13.22
C SER A 337 -14.73 -4.25 -11.89
N MET A 338 -15.91 -4.44 -11.26
CA MET A 338 -16.01 -5.09 -9.94
C MET A 338 -15.76 -6.60 -9.98
N SER A 339 -15.10 -7.12 -8.95
CA SER A 339 -14.90 -8.57 -8.77
C SER A 339 -16.13 -9.26 -8.16
N SER A 340 -16.35 -10.53 -8.51
CA SER A 340 -17.48 -11.37 -8.08
C SER A 340 -17.57 -11.67 -6.57
N LEU A 341 -16.55 -11.31 -5.77
CA LEU A 341 -16.57 -11.45 -4.30
C LEU A 341 -17.54 -10.47 -3.60
N ASN A 342 -18.01 -9.48 -4.35
CA ASN A 342 -19.03 -8.53 -3.93
C ASN A 342 -20.41 -8.89 -4.47
N ALA A 343 -20.76 -10.18 -4.53
CA ALA A 343 -22.09 -10.63 -4.93
C ALA A 343 -23.17 -9.75 -4.27
N ASP A 344 -23.09 -9.51 -2.95
CA ASP A 344 -24.04 -8.67 -2.21
C ASP A 344 -24.05 -7.16 -2.57
N ALA A 345 -22.91 -6.61 -3.01
CA ALA A 345 -22.80 -5.21 -3.47
C ALA A 345 -23.14 -5.03 -4.96
N SER A 346 -23.14 -6.14 -5.72
CA SER A 346 -23.60 -6.22 -7.11
C SER A 346 -25.09 -6.59 -7.22
N THR A 347 -25.68 -7.18 -6.18
CA THR A 347 -27.06 -7.70 -6.19
C THR A 347 -28.07 -6.85 -5.38
N SER A 348 -27.77 -5.61 -5.00
CA SER A 348 -28.74 -4.79 -4.26
C SER A 348 -28.70 -3.30 -4.57
N ASP A 349 -29.84 -2.64 -4.37
CA ASP A 349 -30.13 -1.19 -4.43
C ASP A 349 -29.28 -0.33 -3.48
N LYS A 350 -28.04 -0.74 -3.18
CA LYS A 350 -27.16 -0.18 -2.14
C LYS A 350 -25.76 0.17 -2.66
N GLY A 351 -25.43 -0.16 -3.92
CA GLY A 351 -24.12 0.17 -4.53
C GLY A 351 -23.80 1.66 -4.54
N TRP A 352 -24.81 2.51 -4.73
CA TRP A 352 -24.67 3.97 -4.68
C TRP A 352 -24.18 4.51 -3.33
N LYS A 353 -24.27 3.73 -2.24
CA LYS A 353 -23.84 4.14 -0.89
C LYS A 353 -22.33 4.01 -0.66
N LEU A 354 -21.61 3.29 -1.52
CA LEU A 354 -20.14 3.19 -1.51
C LEU A 354 -19.54 4.11 -2.57
N GLY A 355 -18.24 4.34 -2.51
CA GLY A 355 -17.51 5.15 -3.50
C GLY A 355 -17.68 6.64 -3.28
N LEU A 356 -17.54 7.40 -4.35
CA LEU A 356 -17.60 8.85 -4.30
C LEU A 356 -19.02 9.33 -3.99
N ARG A 357 -19.15 10.23 -3.03
CA ARG A 357 -20.40 10.89 -2.66
C ARG A 357 -20.18 12.39 -2.56
N LEU A 358 -21.24 13.15 -2.83
CA LEU A 358 -21.25 14.60 -2.81
C LEU A 358 -22.13 15.09 -1.67
N GLY A 359 -21.77 16.20 -1.04
CA GLY A 359 -22.54 16.82 0.04
C GLY A 359 -22.68 18.32 -0.13
N GLN A 360 -23.49 18.91 0.75
CA GLN A 360 -23.83 20.33 0.71
C GLN A 360 -23.40 21.08 1.99
N SER A 361 -22.64 20.43 2.87
CA SER A 361 -22.10 21.12 4.04
C SER A 361 -20.80 21.83 3.71
N ASN A 362 -20.69 23.05 4.20
CA ASN A 362 -19.44 23.79 4.29
C ASN A 362 -18.80 23.63 5.67
N LYS A 363 -19.19 22.63 6.46
CA LYS A 363 -18.57 22.42 7.76
C LYS A 363 -17.15 21.92 7.56
N PHE A 364 -16.25 22.58 8.25
CA PHE A 364 -14.86 22.20 8.45
C PHE A 364 -14.67 20.68 8.65
N VAL A 365 -13.71 20.06 7.95
CA VAL A 365 -13.41 18.62 8.09
C VAL A 365 -12.65 18.32 9.38
N SER A 366 -13.10 17.32 10.13
CA SER A 366 -12.39 16.74 11.28
C SER A 366 -12.13 15.24 11.08
N MET A 367 -11.01 14.73 11.61
CA MET A 367 -10.68 13.31 11.55
C MET A 367 -11.73 12.40 12.21
N THR A 368 -12.54 12.97 13.12
CA THR A 368 -13.63 12.27 13.81
C THR A 368 -14.95 12.29 13.04
N ASP A 369 -15.02 12.95 11.88
CA ASP A 369 -16.23 12.96 11.05
C ASP A 369 -16.58 11.53 10.60
N THR A 370 -17.84 11.14 10.79
CA THR A 370 -18.32 9.80 10.39
C THR A 370 -19.10 9.83 9.08
N ASP A 371 -19.56 11.01 8.68
CA ASP A 371 -20.45 11.22 7.55
C ASP A 371 -20.20 12.56 6.86
N LEU A 372 -20.51 12.63 5.56
CA LEU A 372 -20.70 13.90 4.87
C LEU A 372 -21.88 14.62 5.49
N SER A 373 -21.84 15.94 5.38
CA SER A 373 -22.92 16.79 5.86
C SER A 373 -23.24 16.58 7.35
N PRO A 374 -22.23 16.65 8.25
CA PRO A 374 -22.38 16.33 9.67
C PRO A 374 -23.21 17.36 10.46
N ASP A 375 -23.64 18.44 9.81
CA ASP A 375 -24.51 19.50 10.31
C ASP A 375 -25.95 19.41 9.77
N ALA A 376 -26.28 18.34 9.03
CA ALA A 376 -27.63 18.09 8.54
C ALA A 376 -28.64 18.09 9.70
N SER A 377 -29.68 18.91 9.58
CA SER A 377 -30.82 18.95 10.50
C SER A 377 -32.11 18.77 9.71
N PRO A 378 -33.26 18.48 10.36
CA PRO A 378 -34.56 18.45 9.67
C PRO A 378 -34.90 19.75 8.91
N GLU A 379 -34.21 20.85 9.22
CA GLU A 379 -34.42 22.19 8.66
C GLU A 379 -33.47 22.49 7.48
N THR A 380 -32.37 21.74 7.35
CA THR A 380 -31.45 21.77 6.19
C THR A 380 -31.61 20.43 5.42
N PRO A 381 -32.37 20.39 4.32
CA PRO A 381 -32.95 19.14 3.77
C PRO A 381 -31.96 18.25 2.99
N TYR A 382 -30.68 18.22 3.36
CA TYR A 382 -29.74 17.21 2.89
C TYR A 382 -29.62 16.09 3.92
N ASN A 383 -29.58 14.84 3.46
CA ASN A 383 -29.54 13.70 4.38
C ASN A 383 -28.15 13.54 5.03
N LEU A 384 -28.12 13.04 6.26
CA LEU A 384 -26.88 12.58 6.89
C LEU A 384 -26.15 11.61 5.93
N GLY A 385 -24.91 11.93 5.61
CA GLY A 385 -24.11 11.22 4.63
C GLY A 385 -24.10 11.82 3.22
N GLY A 386 -24.66 13.02 3.02
CA GLY A 386 -24.57 13.80 1.78
C GLY A 386 -25.84 13.72 0.91
N ILE A 387 -25.73 14.23 -0.31
CA ILE A 387 -26.82 14.26 -1.29
C ILE A 387 -27.29 12.83 -1.57
N THR A 388 -28.60 12.62 -1.56
CA THR A 388 -29.18 11.28 -1.72
C THR A 388 -29.29 10.85 -3.15
N HIS A 389 -29.19 9.53 -3.33
CA HIS A 389 -29.46 8.89 -4.61
C HIS A 389 -30.95 9.01 -4.96
N GLY A 390 -31.26 9.56 -6.13
CA GLY A 390 -32.63 9.64 -6.63
C GLY A 390 -32.78 10.60 -7.80
N THR A 391 -34.03 10.95 -8.14
CA THR A 391 -34.35 11.76 -9.33
C THR A 391 -35.21 12.99 -9.01
N GLU A 392 -35.56 13.21 -7.75
CA GLU A 392 -36.36 14.36 -7.31
C GLU A 392 -35.45 15.58 -7.03
N ASP A 393 -36.07 16.73 -6.75
CA ASP A 393 -35.35 17.93 -6.34
C ASP A 393 -34.51 17.67 -5.08
N GLY A 394 -33.28 18.18 -5.08
CA GLY A 394 -32.30 17.93 -4.01
C GLY A 394 -31.67 16.52 -4.02
N GLN A 395 -31.93 15.70 -5.04
CA GLN A 395 -31.34 14.36 -5.19
C GLN A 395 -30.44 14.28 -6.43
N LEU A 396 -29.47 13.38 -6.42
CA LEU A 396 -28.61 13.09 -7.57
C LEU A 396 -28.72 11.62 -7.93
N LEU A 397 -28.82 11.30 -9.22
CA LEU A 397 -28.65 9.93 -9.67
C LEU A 397 -27.15 9.59 -9.65
N HIS A 398 -26.76 8.74 -8.71
CA HIS A 398 -25.39 8.25 -8.59
C HIS A 398 -25.19 7.05 -9.53
N HIS A 399 -24.39 7.24 -10.57
CA HIS A 399 -24.03 6.16 -11.48
C HIS A 399 -22.94 5.25 -10.87
N GLY A 400 -22.57 4.19 -11.60
CA GLY A 400 -21.55 3.24 -11.17
C GLY A 400 -20.19 3.88 -10.88
N MET A 401 -19.41 3.24 -10.01
CA MET A 401 -18.01 3.62 -9.77
C MET A 401 -17.10 3.05 -10.84
N MET A 402 -16.11 3.84 -11.23
CA MET A 402 -14.96 3.42 -12.02
C MET A 402 -13.70 3.54 -11.16
N ILE A 403 -12.87 2.51 -11.20
CA ILE A 403 -11.54 2.46 -10.61
C ILE A 403 -10.61 2.07 -11.75
N ASP A 404 -9.46 2.71 -11.87
CA ASP A 404 -8.46 2.28 -12.85
C ASP A 404 -8.11 0.80 -12.62
N ASP A 405 -7.90 0.02 -13.68
CA ASP A 405 -7.61 -1.41 -13.54
C ASP A 405 -6.24 -1.68 -12.87
N GLN A 406 -5.33 -0.71 -12.94
CA GLN A 406 -3.95 -0.80 -12.42
C GLN A 406 -3.48 0.51 -11.82
N VAL A 407 -2.45 0.40 -10.97
CA VAL A 407 -1.67 1.55 -10.50
C VAL A 407 -0.69 1.97 -11.59
N SER A 408 -0.71 3.26 -11.93
CA SER A 408 0.29 3.88 -12.80
C SER A 408 1.54 4.22 -12.00
N ILE A 409 2.72 3.88 -12.54
CA ILE A 409 4.02 4.22 -11.98
C ILE A 409 4.70 5.24 -12.90
N ASP A 410 5.14 6.35 -12.33
CA ASP A 410 5.90 7.40 -12.99
C ASP A 410 7.27 7.50 -12.31
N GLU A 411 8.23 6.75 -12.85
CA GLU A 411 9.60 6.70 -12.30
C GLU A 411 10.35 8.03 -12.46
N ILE A 412 9.98 8.86 -13.45
CA ILE A 412 10.64 10.14 -13.70
C ILE A 412 10.36 11.11 -12.56
N ASN A 413 9.11 11.12 -12.08
CA ASN A 413 8.68 11.98 -10.97
C ASN A 413 8.70 11.27 -9.60
N ASN A 414 9.06 10.00 -9.56
CA ASN A 414 9.01 9.15 -8.36
C ASN A 414 7.58 9.06 -7.77
N GLU A 415 6.58 8.96 -8.63
CA GLU A 415 5.16 8.99 -8.25
C GLU A 415 4.44 7.71 -8.64
N ALA A 416 3.42 7.35 -7.86
CA ALA A 416 2.45 6.34 -8.25
C ALA A 416 1.04 6.87 -8.05
N TYR A 417 0.09 6.46 -8.90
CA TYR A 417 -1.29 6.90 -8.76
C TYR A 417 -2.31 5.93 -9.38
N PHE A 418 -3.55 6.04 -8.91
CA PHE A 418 -4.72 5.50 -9.59
C PHE A 418 -5.91 6.44 -9.40
N ASN A 419 -6.88 6.38 -10.32
CA ASN A 419 -8.06 7.21 -10.29
C ASN A 419 -9.30 6.42 -9.89
N LEU A 420 -10.16 7.11 -9.16
CA LEU A 420 -11.52 6.75 -8.83
C LEU A 420 -12.43 7.75 -9.51
N SER A 421 -13.53 7.31 -10.10
CA SER A 421 -14.48 8.26 -10.66
C SER A 421 -15.92 7.77 -10.60
N ARG A 422 -16.83 8.73 -10.52
CA ARG A 422 -18.28 8.50 -10.56
C ARG A 422 -18.94 9.60 -11.36
N VAL A 423 -20.02 9.22 -12.04
CA VAL A 423 -20.90 10.15 -12.73
C VAL A 423 -22.11 10.44 -11.85
N PHE A 424 -22.49 11.71 -11.77
CA PHE A 424 -23.66 12.21 -11.06
C PHE A 424 -24.55 12.94 -12.05
N GLU A 425 -25.85 12.70 -11.97
CA GLU A 425 -26.85 13.31 -12.84
C GLU A 425 -27.95 13.97 -12.01
N ASN A 426 -28.23 15.24 -12.26
CA ASN A 426 -29.35 15.95 -11.65
C ASN A 426 -30.55 15.85 -12.58
N ARG A 427 -31.54 15.01 -12.22
CA ARG A 427 -32.82 14.89 -12.94
C ARG A 427 -33.94 15.73 -12.35
N GLY A 428 -33.68 16.42 -11.25
CA GLY A 428 -34.60 17.37 -10.66
C GLY A 428 -34.77 18.62 -11.52
N ALA A 429 -35.72 19.46 -11.13
CA ALA A 429 -35.97 20.78 -11.68
C ALA A 429 -35.12 21.87 -11.03
N THR A 430 -34.54 21.61 -9.84
CA THR A 430 -33.68 22.57 -9.12
C THR A 430 -32.19 22.25 -9.26
N ASP A 431 -31.38 23.29 -9.38
CA ASP A 431 -29.93 23.20 -9.34
C ASP A 431 -29.41 22.74 -7.97
N ILE A 432 -28.32 21.95 -7.97
CA ILE A 432 -27.70 21.43 -6.74
C ILE A 432 -26.26 21.90 -6.66
N THR A 433 -25.96 22.76 -5.68
CA THR A 433 -24.60 23.19 -5.37
C THR A 433 -23.92 22.21 -4.45
N VAL A 434 -22.76 21.72 -4.89
CA VAL A 434 -21.90 20.77 -4.19
C VAL A 434 -20.80 21.51 -3.45
N LYS A 435 -20.62 21.13 -2.20
CA LYS A 435 -19.78 21.81 -1.21
C LYS A 435 -18.75 20.94 -0.54
N GLU A 436 -18.90 19.63 -0.68
CA GLU A 436 -17.97 18.66 -0.14
C GLU A 436 -18.02 17.38 -0.95
N ILE A 437 -16.93 16.63 -0.87
CA ILE A 437 -16.76 15.36 -1.55
C ILE A 437 -16.26 14.36 -0.52
N GLY A 438 -16.86 13.17 -0.52
CA GLY A 438 -16.47 12.09 0.36
C GLY A 438 -16.21 10.80 -0.40
N LEU A 439 -15.35 9.97 0.17
CA LEU A 439 -15.15 8.60 -0.27
C LEU A 439 -15.69 7.66 0.80
N TYR A 440 -16.66 6.83 0.42
CA TYR A 440 -17.27 5.84 1.31
C TYR A 440 -16.80 4.45 0.97
N ALA A 441 -16.50 3.66 1.99
CA ALA A 441 -16.04 2.29 1.83
C ALA A 441 -16.79 1.33 2.73
N LYS A 442 -16.83 0.06 2.33
CA LYS A 442 -17.28 -1.00 3.22
C LYS A 442 -16.24 -1.16 4.32
N ASN A 443 -16.64 -0.89 5.56
CA ASN A 443 -15.72 -0.88 6.69
C ASN A 443 -16.42 -1.47 7.93
N ASP A 444 -16.85 -2.73 7.83
CA ASP A 444 -17.40 -3.50 8.94
C ASP A 444 -16.83 -4.92 8.95
N ASP A 445 -16.73 -5.49 10.15
CA ASP A 445 -16.16 -6.81 10.46
C ASP A 445 -17.21 -7.93 10.32
N SER A 446 -18.46 -7.61 9.93
CA SER A 446 -19.55 -8.59 9.82
C SER A 446 -19.97 -8.83 8.36
N THR A 447 -20.10 -10.11 7.97
CA THR A 447 -20.56 -10.51 6.63
C THR A 447 -21.97 -10.04 6.30
N ASN A 448 -22.77 -9.72 7.32
CA ASN A 448 -24.21 -9.51 7.19
C ASN A 448 -24.62 -8.03 7.29
N ARG A 449 -23.69 -7.09 7.51
CA ARG A 449 -24.01 -5.66 7.57
C ARG A 449 -23.23 -4.88 6.53
N PHE A 450 -23.96 -4.38 5.55
CA PHE A 450 -23.47 -3.40 4.60
C PHE A 450 -23.54 -2.02 5.24
N LEU A 451 -22.48 -1.63 5.95
CA LEU A 451 -22.34 -0.32 6.59
C LEU A 451 -21.24 0.49 5.91
N PRO A 452 -21.59 1.37 4.95
CA PRO A 452 -20.67 2.36 4.41
C PRO A 452 -20.09 3.23 5.52
N LYS A 453 -18.78 3.45 5.49
CA LYS A 453 -18.09 4.42 6.35
C LYS A 453 -17.36 5.44 5.50
N LEU A 454 -17.39 6.69 5.92
CA LEU A 454 -16.62 7.76 5.33
C LEU A 454 -15.14 7.55 5.64
N ILE A 455 -14.32 7.34 4.61
CA ILE A 455 -12.86 7.11 4.75
C ILE A 455 -12.02 8.30 4.28
N ALA A 456 -12.60 9.21 3.50
CA ALA A 456 -11.99 10.48 3.16
C ALA A 456 -13.07 11.54 2.94
N ARG A 457 -12.75 12.80 3.25
CA ARG A 457 -13.63 13.95 3.08
C ARG A 457 -12.82 15.17 2.68
N LYS A 458 -13.35 15.96 1.75
CA LYS A 458 -12.81 17.26 1.34
C LYS A 458 -13.96 18.25 1.33
N ALA A 459 -13.91 19.26 2.18
CA ALA A 459 -14.86 20.37 2.20
C ALA A 459 -14.30 21.53 1.35
N LEU A 460 -15.14 22.09 0.50
CA LEU A 460 -14.76 22.98 -0.60
C LEU A 460 -15.02 24.45 -0.24
N ALA A 461 -14.01 25.28 -0.40
CA ALA A 461 -14.15 26.73 -0.36
C ALA A 461 -15.09 27.23 -1.48
N PRO A 462 -15.72 28.41 -1.34
CA PRO A 462 -16.65 28.95 -2.33
C PRO A 462 -16.14 28.94 -3.78
N ALA A 463 -14.84 29.13 -4.00
CA ALA A 463 -14.24 29.10 -5.34
C ALA A 463 -14.12 27.69 -5.95
N ASP A 464 -14.09 26.65 -5.12
CA ASP A 464 -13.97 25.25 -5.52
C ASP A 464 -15.32 24.53 -5.56
N GLN A 465 -16.37 25.16 -5.03
CA GLN A 465 -17.75 24.69 -5.10
C GLN A 465 -18.23 24.67 -6.56
N PHE A 466 -19.11 23.72 -6.88
CA PHE A 466 -19.66 23.60 -8.22
C PHE A 466 -21.13 23.22 -8.19
N THR A 467 -21.88 23.66 -9.19
CA THR A 467 -23.31 23.39 -9.31
C THR A 467 -23.57 22.38 -10.42
N ILE A 468 -24.34 21.35 -10.09
CA ILE A 468 -24.93 20.45 -11.08
C ILE A 468 -26.30 21.02 -11.42
N MET A 469 -26.39 21.75 -12.54
CA MET A 469 -27.65 22.37 -12.95
C MET A 469 -28.70 21.30 -13.26
N ALA A 470 -29.98 21.67 -13.18
CA ALA A 470 -31.08 20.80 -13.56
C ALA A 470 -30.87 20.21 -14.97
N GLY A 471 -31.04 18.89 -15.10
CA GLY A 471 -30.80 18.14 -16.34
C GLY A 471 -29.33 17.89 -16.69
N GLN A 472 -28.36 18.30 -15.85
CA GLN A 472 -26.94 18.11 -16.14
C GLN A 472 -26.34 16.82 -15.58
N ILE A 473 -25.26 16.40 -16.23
CA ILE A 473 -24.39 15.29 -15.83
C ILE A 473 -22.99 15.83 -15.55
N ARG A 474 -22.40 15.43 -14.42
CA ARG A 474 -21.01 15.75 -14.03
C ARG A 474 -20.25 14.48 -13.68
N LYS A 475 -18.99 14.41 -14.10
CA LYS A 475 -18.04 13.39 -13.64
C LYS A 475 -17.18 13.97 -12.52
N VAL A 476 -17.02 13.23 -11.43
CA VAL A 476 -16.10 13.57 -10.35
C VAL A 476 -15.02 12.50 -10.29
N ASN A 477 -13.77 12.94 -10.32
CA ASN A 477 -12.57 12.13 -10.21
C ASN A 477 -11.87 12.38 -8.88
N TYR A 478 -11.33 11.31 -8.32
CA TYR A 478 -10.52 11.29 -7.13
C TYR A 478 -9.25 10.51 -7.43
N LYS A 479 -8.13 11.22 -7.53
CA LYS A 479 -6.80 10.65 -7.75
C LYS A 479 -6.19 10.34 -6.39
N ILE A 480 -5.85 9.07 -6.14
CA ILE A 480 -5.00 8.73 -5.01
C ILE A 480 -3.58 8.73 -5.55
N LYS A 481 -2.76 9.64 -5.06
CA LYS A 481 -1.40 9.89 -5.52
C LYS A 481 -0.43 9.67 -4.37
N MET A 482 0.66 8.98 -4.67
CA MET A 482 1.76 8.74 -3.75
C MET A 482 3.04 9.30 -4.35
N VAL A 483 3.86 9.89 -3.51
CA VAL A 483 5.20 10.39 -3.86
C VAL A 483 6.20 9.68 -2.95
N ALA A 484 7.33 9.28 -3.53
CA ALA A 484 8.43 8.61 -2.84
C ALA A 484 9.62 9.53 -2.62
#